data_AF-A0A0D3JZW4-F1
#
_entry.id   AF-A0A0D3JZW4-F1
#
_cell.length_a   1.000
_cell.length_b   1.000
_cell.length_c   1.000
_cell.angle_alpha   90.00
_cell.angle_beta   90.00
_cell.angle_gamma   90.00
#
_symmetry.space_group_name_H-M   'P 1'
#
loop_
_entity.id
_entity.type
_entity.pdbx_description
1 polymer ?
#
loop_
_entity_poly.entity_id
_entity_poly.type
_entity_poly.pdbx_seq_one_letter_code
_entity_poly.pdbx_strand_id
1 'polypeptide(L)'
;MSIPPTWGGGGAPPRHATALLCAGTHAPAAGAQPVCSHGCESPEQWVCLQCGEVNCGRYLNAHSLAHHGATGHATAASLADLSVHCYLCHGYVEHPRLVPLVERLRALKFGEDAFGG
;
A
#
# COMPACT_ATOMS: atom_id res chain seq x y z
N MET A 1 -40.51 -26.64 -26.71
CA MET A 1 -40.96 -26.35 -25.34
C MET A 1 -39.87 -26.89 -24.40
N SER A 2 -39.05 -26.14 -23.67
CA SER A 2 -38.88 -24.71 -23.41
C SER A 2 -37.47 -24.53 -22.82
N ILE A 3 -36.80 -23.39 -23.05
CA ILE A 3 -35.63 -22.88 -22.28
C ILE A 3 -36.19 -21.85 -21.24
N PRO A 4 -35.48 -21.28 -20.21
CA PRO A 4 -34.11 -21.45 -19.65
C PRO A 4 -34.06 -21.29 -18.08
N PRO A 5 -33.08 -20.62 -17.38
CA PRO A 5 -31.65 -20.91 -17.08
C PRO A 5 -31.19 -20.74 -15.58
N THR A 6 -29.85 -20.82 -15.39
CA THR A 6 -28.94 -20.31 -14.30
C THR A 6 -28.86 -21.16 -13.02
N TRP A 7 -27.72 -21.35 -12.33
CA TRP A 7 -26.59 -20.48 -11.93
C TRP A 7 -25.28 -21.29 -11.99
N GLY A 8 -24.11 -20.79 -12.41
CA GLY A 8 -23.40 -19.64 -11.85
C GLY A 8 -22.26 -20.11 -10.95
N GLY A 9 -21.25 -20.79 -11.50
CA GLY A 9 -20.05 -21.25 -10.77
C GLY A 9 -18.80 -20.56 -11.30
N GLY A 10 -18.64 -19.28 -10.99
CA GLY A 10 -17.43 -18.53 -11.31
C GLY A 10 -16.25 -19.03 -10.49
N GLY A 11 -15.31 -19.71 -11.13
CA GLY A 11 -14.00 -19.96 -10.56
C GLY A 11 -13.28 -18.63 -10.37
N ALA A 12 -12.93 -18.30 -9.12
CA ALA A 12 -12.09 -17.16 -8.81
C ALA A 12 -10.66 -17.40 -9.35
N PRO A 13 -10.08 -16.50 -10.15
CA PRO A 13 -8.67 -16.60 -10.53
C PRO A 13 -7.75 -16.25 -9.34
N PRO A 14 -6.48 -16.71 -9.37
CA PRO A 14 -5.53 -16.51 -8.29
C PRO A 14 -5.23 -15.03 -8.03
N ARG A 15 -5.17 -14.67 -6.74
CA ARG A 15 -5.02 -13.33 -6.17
C ARG A 15 -3.64 -12.66 -6.36
N HIS A 16 -2.94 -12.98 -7.45
CA HIS A 16 -1.66 -12.38 -7.80
C HIS A 16 -1.69 -11.88 -9.25
N ALA A 17 -2.11 -10.63 -9.47
CA ALA A 17 -1.65 -9.74 -10.54
C ALA A 17 -2.50 -8.46 -10.59
N THR A 18 -1.84 -7.32 -10.37
CA THR A 18 -2.08 -6.06 -11.08
C THR A 18 -3.47 -5.41 -10.94
N ALA A 19 -3.76 -4.87 -9.76
CA ALA A 19 -4.79 -3.84 -9.60
C ALA A 19 -4.15 -2.47 -9.40
N LEU A 20 -3.45 -1.96 -10.42
CA LEU A 20 -3.03 -0.54 -10.44
C LEU A 20 -3.58 0.24 -11.65
N LEU A 21 -4.39 -0.38 -12.51
CA LEU A 21 -4.99 0.30 -13.66
C LEU A 21 -6.42 -0.20 -13.93
N CYS A 22 -7.34 0.04 -13.00
CA CYS A 22 -8.75 0.24 -13.36
C CYS A 22 -9.09 1.70 -13.09
N ALA A 23 -9.37 2.45 -14.15
CA ALA A 23 -9.87 3.81 -14.10
C ALA A 23 -11.32 3.82 -13.61
N GLY A 24 -11.62 4.68 -12.63
CA GLY A 24 -12.98 5.05 -12.23
C GLY A 24 -13.29 4.65 -10.79
N THR A 25 -13.37 5.66 -9.91
CA THR A 25 -13.83 5.61 -8.51
C THR A 25 -13.10 4.56 -7.67
N HIS A 26 -12.01 4.87 -6.96
CA HIS A 26 -12.04 5.51 -5.65
C HIS A 26 -10.75 6.33 -5.45
N ALA A 27 -10.79 7.63 -5.75
CA ALA A 27 -9.88 8.53 -5.05
C ALA A 27 -10.32 8.51 -3.57
N PRO A 28 -9.42 8.24 -2.60
CA PRO A 28 -9.77 8.49 -1.21
C PRO A 28 -10.21 9.96 -1.12
N ALA A 29 -11.34 10.21 -0.44
CA ALA A 29 -11.77 11.57 -0.18
C ALA A 29 -10.58 12.35 0.39
N ALA A 30 -10.32 13.55 -0.13
CA ALA A 30 -9.25 14.41 0.36
C ALA A 30 -9.40 14.53 1.90
N GLY A 31 -8.44 13.94 2.63
CA GLY A 31 -8.47 13.85 4.10
C GLY A 31 -8.67 12.46 4.71
N ALA A 32 -8.99 11.42 3.93
CA ALA A 32 -9.08 10.05 4.45
C ALA A 32 -7.67 9.47 4.67
N GLN A 33 -7.36 9.10 5.92
CA GLN A 33 -6.10 8.43 6.23
C GLN A 33 -6.08 7.02 5.62
N PRO A 34 -4.95 6.59 5.05
CA PRO A 34 -4.82 5.25 4.50
C PRO A 34 -5.03 4.20 5.61
N VAL A 35 -5.90 3.23 5.35
CA VAL A 35 -6.23 2.14 6.29
C VAL A 35 -5.45 0.89 5.90
N CYS A 36 -5.12 0.04 6.88
CA CYS A 36 -4.50 -1.25 6.61
C CYS A 36 -5.41 -2.12 5.73
N SER A 37 -4.84 -2.88 4.78
CA SER A 37 -5.55 -3.82 3.90
C SER A 37 -6.37 -4.88 4.66
N HIS A 38 -6.05 -5.10 5.94
CA HIS A 38 -6.77 -6.00 6.84
C HIS A 38 -7.83 -5.29 7.71
N GLY A 39 -8.15 -4.02 7.42
CA GLY A 39 -9.16 -3.24 8.14
C GLY A 39 -8.70 -2.70 9.50
N CYS A 40 -7.40 -2.71 9.78
CA CYS A 40 -6.88 -2.17 11.04
C CYS A 40 -6.75 -0.64 10.99
N GLU A 41 -7.26 0.01 12.03
CA GLU A 41 -6.94 1.40 12.33
C GLU A 41 -5.65 1.46 13.14
N SER A 42 -4.71 2.31 12.70
CA SER A 42 -3.43 2.53 13.36
C SER A 42 -3.05 4.00 13.19
N PRO A 43 -2.25 4.59 14.08
CA PRO A 43 -1.58 5.86 13.79
C PRO A 43 -0.35 5.66 12.88
N GLU A 44 0.11 4.42 12.69
CA GLU A 44 1.37 4.10 12.01
C GLU A 44 1.16 3.06 10.89
N GLN A 45 0.70 3.55 9.73
CA GLN A 45 0.56 2.76 8.51
C GLN A 45 1.84 2.78 7.69
N TRP A 46 2.08 1.66 7.02
CA TRP A 46 3.26 1.42 6.20
C TRP A 46 2.82 1.05 4.80
N VAL A 47 3.31 1.76 3.78
CA VAL A 47 3.09 1.43 2.38
C VAL A 47 4.28 0.65 1.84
N CYS A 48 4.04 -0.50 1.21
CA CYS A 48 5.07 -1.26 0.53
C CYS A 48 5.57 -0.51 -0.71
N LEU A 49 6.88 -0.29 -0.84
CA LEU A 49 7.45 0.45 -1.98
C LEU A 49 7.49 -0.36 -3.28
N GLN A 50 7.29 -1.68 -3.20
CA GLN A 50 7.30 -2.59 -4.34
C GLN A 50 5.91 -2.77 -4.96
N CYS A 51 4.85 -2.84 -4.15
CA CYS A 51 3.49 -3.12 -4.63
C CYS A 51 2.43 -2.09 -4.23
N GLY A 52 2.74 -1.13 -3.36
CA GLY A 52 1.82 -0.08 -2.92
C GLY A 52 0.80 -0.52 -1.86
N GLU A 53 0.85 -1.76 -1.37
CA GLU A 53 -0.07 -2.24 -0.34
C GLU A 53 0.18 -1.55 1.01
N VAL A 54 -0.89 -1.13 1.70
CA VAL A 54 -0.81 -0.45 3.00
C VAL A 54 -1.11 -1.42 4.13
N ASN A 55 -0.19 -1.53 5.08
CA ASN A 55 -0.30 -2.43 6.22
C ASN A 55 0.06 -1.73 7.54
N CYS A 56 -0.54 -2.16 8.66
CA CYS A 56 -0.22 -1.59 9.95
C CYS A 56 1.18 -1.98 10.43
N GLY A 57 1.76 -1.13 11.28
CA GLY A 57 3.10 -1.32 11.83
C GLY A 57 3.27 -2.57 12.70
N ARG A 58 4.53 -2.86 13.01
CA ARG A 58 4.96 -4.02 13.82
C ARG A 58 4.38 -4.04 15.24
N TYR A 59 4.04 -2.87 15.78
CA TYR A 59 3.57 -2.73 17.16
C TYR A 59 2.06 -2.91 17.32
N LEU A 60 1.30 -2.98 16.22
CA LEU A 60 -0.14 -3.23 16.24
C LEU A 60 -0.45 -4.70 15.94
N ASN A 61 -0.69 -5.05 14.68
CA ASN A 61 -0.91 -6.45 14.24
C ASN A 61 0.23 -6.98 13.36
N ALA A 62 1.29 -6.19 13.14
CA ALA A 62 2.45 -6.57 12.33
C ALA A 62 2.13 -7.04 10.90
N HIS A 63 1.04 -6.53 10.29
CA HIS A 63 0.69 -6.90 8.92
C HIS A 63 1.75 -6.49 7.90
N SER A 64 2.52 -5.42 8.16
CA SER A 64 3.60 -5.03 7.25
C SER A 64 4.77 -6.04 7.28
N LEU A 65 5.03 -6.65 8.44
CA LEU A 65 5.99 -7.73 8.58
C LEU A 65 5.47 -9.05 7.98
N ALA A 66 4.19 -9.37 8.19
CA ALA A 66 3.55 -10.53 7.57
C ALA A 66 3.56 -10.43 6.04
N HIS A 67 3.29 -9.24 5.50
CA HIS A 67 3.38 -8.93 4.08
C HIS A 67 4.78 -9.19 3.52
N HIS A 68 5.83 -8.72 4.21
CA HIS A 68 7.21 -9.03 3.85
C HIS A 68 7.45 -10.55 3.81
N GLY A 69 7.03 -11.28 4.84
CA GLY A 69 7.21 -12.74 4.90
C GLY A 69 6.48 -13.50 3.79
N ALA A 70 5.31 -13.02 3.36
CA ALA A 70 4.50 -13.65 2.32
C ALA A 70 4.99 -13.34 0.89
N THR A 71 5.51 -12.13 0.66
CA THR A 71 5.81 -11.63 -0.70
C THR A 71 7.30 -11.49 -1.00
N GLY A 72 8.15 -11.43 0.03
CA GLY A 72 9.56 -11.08 -0.10
C GLY A 72 9.83 -9.59 -0.35
N HIS A 73 8.81 -8.72 -0.36
CA HIS A 73 9.02 -7.29 -0.53
C HIS A 73 9.79 -6.70 0.66
N ALA A 74 10.98 -6.18 0.40
CA ALA A 74 11.94 -5.85 1.45
C ALA A 74 11.73 -4.48 2.08
N THR A 75 11.00 -3.55 1.46
CA THR A 75 10.97 -2.15 1.89
C THR A 75 9.55 -1.60 2.00
N ALA A 76 9.30 -0.84 3.07
CA ALA A 76 8.06 -0.11 3.26
C ALA A 76 8.36 1.30 3.79
N ALA A 77 7.53 2.28 3.41
CA ALA A 77 7.59 3.65 3.93
C ALA A 77 6.47 3.88 4.94
N SER A 78 6.81 4.50 6.07
CA SER A 78 5.83 4.94 7.05
C SER A 78 5.06 6.14 6.51
N LEU A 79 3.73 6.09 6.60
CA LEU A 79 2.86 7.19 6.19
C LEU A 79 2.76 8.27 7.28
N ALA A 80 3.28 8.00 8.49
CA ALA A 80 3.32 8.96 9.59
C ALA A 80 4.46 9.98 9.44
N ASP A 81 5.64 9.56 9.01
CA ASP A 81 6.86 10.37 8.98
C ASP A 81 7.69 10.22 7.68
N LEU A 82 7.26 9.38 6.74
CA LEU A 82 7.95 9.08 5.47
C LEU A 82 9.30 8.38 5.62
N SER A 83 9.61 7.84 6.80
CA SER A 83 10.78 7.01 7.01
C SER A 83 10.65 5.67 6.26
N VAL A 84 11.76 5.18 5.68
CA VAL A 84 11.77 3.89 4.95
C VAL A 84 12.42 2.83 5.82
N HIS A 85 11.71 1.72 6.02
CA HIS A 85 12.23 0.53 6.71
C HIS A 85 12.58 -0.57 5.71
N CYS A 86 13.73 -1.21 5.89
CA CYS A 86 14.11 -2.42 5.18
C CYS A 86 14.05 -3.61 6.12
N TYR A 87 13.15 -4.55 5.82
CA TYR A 87 12.96 -5.77 6.61
C TYR A 87 14.16 -6.72 6.55
N LEU A 88 14.91 -6.73 5.45
CA LEU A 88 16.14 -7.53 5.32
C LEU A 88 17.30 -6.96 6.15
N CYS A 89 17.38 -5.64 6.25
CA CYS A 89 18.43 -4.97 7.03
C CYS A 89 18.06 -4.81 8.51
N HIS A 90 16.81 -5.12 8.89
CA HIS A 90 16.26 -4.86 10.22
C HIS A 90 16.42 -3.40 10.67
N GLY A 91 16.28 -2.45 9.75
CA GLY A 91 16.61 -1.05 10.03
C GLY A 91 16.02 -0.05 9.05
N TYR A 92 16.07 1.23 9.45
CA TYR A 92 15.73 2.34 8.57
C TYR A 92 16.84 2.56 7.55
N VAL A 93 16.45 2.88 6.31
CA VAL A 93 17.39 3.04 5.20
C VAL A 93 17.16 4.36 4.49
N GLU A 94 18.26 5.00 4.13
CA GLU A 94 18.30 6.16 3.25
C GLU A 94 19.21 5.82 2.07
N HIS A 95 18.75 6.10 0.86
CA HIS A 95 19.52 5.83 -0.35
C HIS A 95 19.12 6.82 -1.45
N PRO A 96 20.05 7.32 -2.28
CA PRO A 96 19.72 8.27 -3.36
C PRO A 96 18.62 7.77 -4.31
N ARG A 97 18.54 6.45 -4.53
CA ARG A 97 17.47 5.85 -5.36
C ARG A 97 16.07 5.91 -4.73
N LEU A 98 15.96 6.10 -3.43
CA LEU A 98 14.68 6.25 -2.72
C LEU A 98 14.18 7.69 -2.74
N VAL A 99 15.06 8.67 -2.97
CA VAL A 99 14.71 10.11 -2.94
C VAL A 99 13.52 10.43 -3.85
N PRO A 100 13.48 10.03 -5.14
CA PRO A 100 12.33 10.36 -5.99
C PRO A 100 11.00 9.75 -5.50
N LEU A 101 11.07 8.58 -4.86
CA LEU A 101 9.88 7.92 -4.30
C LEU A 101 9.40 8.65 -3.02
N VAL A 102 10.32 9.00 -2.13
CA VAL A 102 10.00 9.71 -0.89
C VAL A 102 9.47 11.10 -1.19
N GLU A 103 10.04 11.83 -2.14
CA GLU A 103 9.53 13.14 -2.58
C GLU A 103 8.13 13.03 -3.19
N ARG A 104 7.85 11.98 -3.97
CA ARG A 104 6.50 11.73 -4.47
C ARG A 104 5.51 11.43 -3.34
N LEU A 105 5.91 10.64 -2.35
CA LEU A 105 5.08 10.38 -1.16
C LEU A 105 4.84 11.66 -0.34
N ARG A 106 5.85 12.53 -0.24
CA ARG A 106 5.74 13.84 0.41
C ARG A 106 4.74 14.73 -0.31
N ALA A 107 4.84 14.86 -1.62
CA ALA A 107 3.90 15.64 -2.43
C ALA A 107 2.46 15.11 -2.31
N LEU A 108 2.26 13.79 -2.31
CA LEU A 108 0.94 13.19 -2.11
C LEU A 108 0.38 13.42 -0.68
N LYS A 109 1.24 13.42 0.33
CA LYS A 109 0.83 13.59 1.73
C LYS A 109 0.50 15.05 2.08
N PHE A 110 1.27 15.99 1.55
CA PHE A 110 1.18 17.41 1.94
C PHE A 110 0.65 18.34 0.83
N GLY A 111 0.44 17.84 -0.39
CA GLY A 111 0.11 18.64 -1.57
C GLY A 111 1.36 19.13 -2.32
N GLU A 112 1.21 19.40 -3.63
CA GLU A 112 2.28 19.91 -4.52
C GLU A 112 2.69 21.37 -4.25
N ASP A 113 2.02 22.08 -3.32
CA ASP A 113 2.30 23.49 -3.02
C ASP A 113 3.47 23.72 -2.04
N ALA A 114 4.20 22.67 -1.64
CA ALA A 114 5.27 22.80 -0.65
C ALA A 114 6.63 23.28 -1.22
N PHE A 115 6.83 23.29 -2.54
CA PHE A 115 8.09 23.71 -3.18
C PHE A 115 7.85 24.30 -4.58
N GLY A 116 7.06 25.38 -4.64
CA GLY A 116 7.01 26.24 -5.81
C GLY A 116 8.10 27.31 -5.75
N GLY A 117 9.21 27.06 -6.45
CA GLY A 117 10.07 28.03 -7.17
C GLY A 117 10.63 29.23 -6.41
#